data_AF-A0A1F0XYA9-F1
#
_entry.id   AF-A0A1F0XYA9-F1
#
_cell.length_a   1.000
_cell.length_b   1.000
_cell.length_c   1.000
_cell.angle_alpha   90.00
_cell.angle_beta   90.00
_cell.angle_gamma   90.00
#
_symmetry.space_group_name_H-M   'P 1'
#
loop_
_entity.id
_entity.type
_entity.pdbx_description
1 polymer ?
#
loop_
_entity_poly.entity_id
_entity_poly.type
_entity_poly.pdbx_seq_one_letter_code
_entity_poly.pdbx_strand_id
1 'polypeptide(L)'
;MTTFTLNRRTLLTGTVALGTVGLLAACGGNSSKTESNALSAGDDLSKAVSYNEKDRSALKNGGELRLSADGIGPNFNILNTNGYTAGNLNIQAAINSSFTGGYYADFRGEGHMNEDYVTEYKAQTVDGVQTVTFKINPKAVFNDGTPIDVNAVKSYQTIYTAAASGSDYQITPSPIWEQVASVEAVDGDTRHVKVTMSKPWYPIEGSFTSFLHPAFVDVAFFNDGMNGKPLDQYWAGPFKVGEWNSSSKVLTVVRNEKWWGTQPLLERITWREMSSQAEQAAFKNNEIDYADASTLSSYNELSSVSNIDIRKGSALAVGNYEINPEKMPLPVRRAFVAALNRDQLLKLRYEKLGWKENLPGSMCMLPMQEGYQDNYPTKLGKDVATKILEDAGYTKNGDYYE
;
A
#
# COMPACT_ATOMS: atom_id res chain seq x y z
N MET A 1 62.46 2.72 9.53
CA MET A 1 63.24 3.58 8.61
C MET A 1 62.68 3.28 7.23
N THR A 2 61.78 4.09 6.68
CA THR A 2 62.12 5.37 6.03
C THR A 2 60.97 6.37 6.19
N THR A 3 61.33 7.55 6.66
CA THR A 3 60.45 8.69 6.94
C THR A 3 60.09 9.41 5.64
N PHE A 4 58.84 9.81 5.44
CA PHE A 4 58.49 10.84 4.44
C PHE A 4 57.71 11.97 5.10
N THR A 5 58.36 13.13 5.09
CA THR A 5 57.96 14.41 5.66
C THR A 5 57.06 15.17 4.66
N LEU A 6 55.93 15.70 5.12
CA LEU A 6 55.08 16.62 4.36
C LEU A 6 55.55 18.06 4.59
N ASN A 7 55.80 18.81 3.51
CA ASN A 7 55.98 20.27 3.56
C ASN A 7 54.75 20.99 2.98
N ARG A 8 54.31 22.03 3.69
CA ARG A 8 53.24 22.95 3.33
C ARG A 8 53.81 24.10 2.51
N ARG A 9 53.35 24.27 1.27
CA ARG A 9 52.83 25.54 0.69
C ARG A 9 52.98 25.56 -0.84
N THR A 10 51.90 26.05 -1.46
CA THR A 10 51.81 26.63 -2.79
C THR A 10 51.71 25.66 -3.97
N LEU A 11 50.48 25.38 -4.41
CA LEU A 11 50.13 25.75 -5.78
C LEU A 11 48.63 26.04 -5.88
N LEU A 12 48.37 27.22 -6.43
CA LEU A 12 47.09 27.76 -6.85
C LEU A 12 46.67 27.14 -8.20
N THR A 13 45.38 27.34 -8.50
CA THR A 13 44.72 27.37 -9.82
C THR A 13 44.50 26.06 -10.57
N GLY A 14 43.23 25.77 -10.84
CA GLY A 14 42.82 24.76 -11.82
C GLY A 14 41.41 24.23 -11.61
N THR A 15 40.42 25.05 -11.94
CA THR A 15 38.98 24.73 -12.00
C THR A 15 38.69 23.53 -12.90
N VAL A 16 38.08 22.46 -12.37
CA VAL A 16 37.15 21.60 -13.13
C VAL A 16 35.99 21.24 -12.21
N ALA A 17 34.80 21.70 -12.60
CA ALA A 17 33.54 21.36 -11.96
C ALA A 17 33.22 19.88 -12.21
N LEU A 18 33.22 19.08 -11.14
CA LEU A 18 32.51 17.81 -11.07
C LEU A 18 31.38 18.02 -10.06
N GLY A 19 30.15 18.17 -10.57
CA GLY A 19 28.95 18.18 -9.77
C GLY A 19 28.71 16.79 -9.18
N THR A 20 29.29 16.54 -8.01
CA THR A 20 28.94 15.41 -7.17
C THR A 20 27.72 15.80 -6.33
N VAL A 21 26.55 15.23 -6.66
CA VAL A 21 25.44 15.12 -5.71
C VAL A 21 25.88 14.15 -4.62
N GLY A 22 26.55 14.68 -3.61
CA GLY A 22 26.92 13.96 -2.40
C GLY A 22 25.81 14.08 -1.37
N LEU A 23 24.82 13.18 -1.41
CA LEU A 23 24.00 12.87 -0.24
C LEU A 23 24.73 11.78 0.56
N LEU A 24 25.74 12.21 1.32
CA LEU A 24 26.38 11.39 2.35
C LEU A 24 25.52 11.39 3.60
N ALA A 25 25.26 10.18 4.10
CA ALA A 25 24.44 9.89 5.27
C ALA A 25 25.13 10.26 6.61
N ALA A 26 24.27 10.64 7.56
CA ALA A 26 24.31 10.41 9.02
C ALA A 26 25.55 10.80 9.85
N CYS A 27 25.34 11.62 10.88
CA CYS A 27 25.73 11.34 12.27
C CYS A 27 25.07 12.37 13.22
N GLY A 28 24.86 11.96 14.48
CA GLY A 28 23.98 12.62 15.45
C GLY A 28 24.22 14.10 15.74
N GLY A 29 23.14 14.76 16.15
CA GLY A 29 23.16 15.93 17.03
C GLY A 29 23.59 17.25 16.40
N ASN A 30 22.72 17.84 15.58
CA ASN A 30 22.42 19.27 15.71
C ASN A 30 21.10 19.60 15.00
N SER A 31 20.23 20.30 15.72
CA SER A 31 18.91 20.74 15.27
C SER A 31 19.02 21.83 14.20
N SER A 32 19.11 21.45 12.93
CA SER A 32 18.52 22.24 11.85
C SER A 32 17.15 21.62 11.54
N LYS A 33 16.07 22.36 11.84
CA LYS A 33 14.71 21.98 11.41
C LYS A 33 14.66 22.02 9.88
N THR A 34 15.06 20.93 9.23
CA THR A 34 14.81 20.76 7.81
C THR A 34 13.31 20.49 7.67
N GLU A 35 12.55 21.53 7.32
CA GLU A 35 11.15 21.37 6.94
C GLU A 35 11.08 20.67 5.58
N SER A 36 10.28 19.61 5.51
CA SER A 36 9.98 18.91 4.27
C SER A 36 8.65 19.43 3.71
N ASN A 37 8.60 19.69 2.40
CA ASN A 37 7.39 20.12 1.71
C ASN A 37 6.73 18.95 1.00
N ALA A 38 5.40 18.91 1.01
CA ALA A 38 4.62 18.00 0.19
C ALA A 38 4.82 18.29 -1.31
N LEU A 39 4.65 17.24 -2.11
CA LEU A 39 4.78 17.32 -3.57
C LEU A 39 3.54 17.93 -4.21
N SER A 40 3.77 18.61 -5.33
CA SER A 40 2.76 19.15 -6.24
C SER A 40 2.87 18.47 -7.62
N ALA A 41 1.86 18.67 -8.45
CA ALA A 41 1.85 18.13 -9.81
C ALA A 41 3.11 18.58 -10.58
N GLY A 42 3.81 17.61 -11.17
CA GLY A 42 5.06 17.84 -11.90
C GLY A 42 6.33 17.78 -11.04
N ASP A 43 6.21 17.65 -9.72
CA ASP A 43 7.36 17.37 -8.87
C ASP A 43 7.89 15.95 -9.05
N ASP A 44 9.17 15.77 -8.72
CA ASP A 44 9.84 14.48 -8.70
C ASP A 44 9.28 13.59 -7.58
N LEU A 45 8.47 12.59 -7.96
CA LEU A 45 7.82 11.64 -7.05
C LEU A 45 8.82 10.81 -6.24
N SER A 46 10.08 10.69 -6.65
CA SER A 46 11.09 10.02 -5.82
C SER A 46 11.32 10.73 -4.48
N LYS A 47 11.00 12.04 -4.39
CA LYS A 47 11.06 12.82 -3.15
C LYS A 47 9.85 12.57 -2.24
N ALA A 48 8.84 11.83 -2.70
CA ALA A 48 7.68 11.44 -1.89
C ALA A 48 8.04 10.43 -0.82
N VAL A 49 9.19 9.76 -0.93
CA VAL A 49 9.58 8.65 -0.06
C VAL A 49 11.03 8.78 0.36
N SER A 50 11.29 8.61 1.65
CA SER A 50 12.63 8.46 2.19
C SER A 50 12.92 6.97 2.34
N TYR A 51 13.75 6.41 1.46
CA TYR A 51 14.21 5.02 1.57
C TYR A 51 15.73 4.95 1.42
N ASN A 52 16.35 4.01 2.13
CA ASN A 52 17.80 3.80 2.10
C ASN A 52 18.14 2.77 1.01
N GLU A 53 18.07 3.18 -0.25
CA GLU A 53 18.38 2.29 -1.36
C GLU A 53 19.81 1.76 -1.25
N LYS A 54 19.96 0.45 -1.40
CA LYS A 54 21.25 -0.24 -1.46
C LYS A 54 21.20 -1.25 -2.57
N ASP A 55 22.31 -1.33 -3.29
CA ASP A 55 22.53 -2.46 -4.19
C ASP A 55 22.40 -3.76 -3.41
N ARG A 56 21.70 -4.72 -4.00
CA ARG A 56 21.41 -6.01 -3.37
C ARG A 56 22.70 -6.73 -2.94
N SER A 57 23.80 -6.60 -3.68
CA SER A 57 25.09 -7.21 -3.34
C SER A 57 25.76 -6.59 -2.12
N ALA A 58 25.38 -5.36 -1.74
CA ALA A 58 25.84 -4.70 -0.53
C ALA A 58 25.04 -5.09 0.72
N LEU A 59 23.93 -5.82 0.56
CA LEU A 59 23.08 -6.25 1.66
C LEU A 59 23.54 -7.60 2.24
N LYS A 60 23.37 -7.74 3.56
CA LYS A 60 23.66 -9.00 4.25
C LYS A 60 22.66 -10.08 3.82
N ASN A 61 23.17 -11.27 3.52
CA ASN A 61 22.36 -12.46 3.36
C ASN A 61 22.09 -13.12 4.74
N GLY A 62 20.83 -13.42 5.02
CA GLY A 62 20.33 -13.98 6.27
C GLY A 62 19.71 -12.92 7.18
N GLY A 63 19.41 -13.33 8.42
CA GLY A 63 18.78 -12.47 9.42
C GLY A 63 17.26 -12.52 9.39
N GLU A 64 16.68 -11.82 10.36
CA GLU A 64 15.25 -11.79 10.63
C GLU A 64 14.77 -10.35 10.61
N LEU A 65 13.57 -10.15 10.05
CA LEU A 65 12.81 -8.91 10.17
C LEU A 65 11.63 -9.16 11.12
N ARG A 66 11.56 -8.38 12.20
CA ARG A 66 10.53 -8.49 13.25
C ARG A 66 9.57 -7.32 13.13
N LEU A 67 8.31 -7.63 12.87
CA LEU A 67 7.26 -6.66 12.59
C LEU A 67 6.11 -6.80 13.59
N SER A 68 5.36 -5.71 13.75
CA SER A 68 4.06 -5.69 14.39
C SER A 68 2.95 -5.94 13.37
N ALA A 69 1.80 -6.39 13.85
CA ALA A 69 0.53 -6.34 13.14
C ALA A 69 -0.56 -5.88 14.10
N ASP A 70 -1.53 -5.12 13.61
CA ASP A 70 -2.72 -4.71 14.37
C ASP A 70 -3.72 -5.87 14.57
N GLY A 71 -3.66 -6.88 13.70
CA GLY A 71 -4.38 -8.14 13.80
C GLY A 71 -3.77 -9.20 12.89
N ILE A 72 -3.79 -10.47 13.33
CA ILE A 72 -3.39 -11.62 12.51
C ILE A 72 -4.53 -12.65 12.46
N GLY A 73 -5.08 -12.85 11.27
CA GLY A 73 -6.32 -13.60 11.06
C GLY A 73 -7.56 -12.78 11.44
N PRO A 74 -8.69 -13.41 11.85
CA PRO A 74 -8.86 -14.85 12.06
C PRO A 74 -8.86 -15.65 10.76
N ASN A 75 -9.37 -15.09 9.66
CA ASN A 75 -9.35 -15.74 8.35
C ASN A 75 -8.14 -15.25 7.55
N PHE A 76 -7.29 -16.15 7.06
CA PHE A 76 -6.12 -15.77 6.25
C PHE A 76 -6.43 -15.64 4.74
N ASN A 77 -7.67 -15.93 4.31
CA ASN A 77 -8.15 -15.61 2.98
C ASN A 77 -8.44 -14.10 2.87
N ILE A 78 -7.56 -13.32 2.23
CA ILE A 78 -7.77 -11.89 2.06
C ILE A 78 -8.91 -11.52 1.10
N LEU A 79 -9.48 -12.47 0.35
CA LEU A 79 -10.70 -12.22 -0.41
C LEU A 79 -11.96 -12.34 0.47
N ASN A 80 -11.87 -13.00 1.62
CA ASN A 80 -12.98 -13.11 2.56
C ASN A 80 -13.14 -11.81 3.36
N THR A 81 -14.39 -11.41 3.64
CA THR A 81 -14.68 -10.17 4.39
C THR A 81 -14.07 -10.16 5.81
N ASN A 82 -13.91 -11.31 6.46
CA ASN A 82 -13.25 -11.44 7.76
C ASN A 82 -11.72 -11.57 7.66
N GLY A 83 -11.17 -11.72 6.46
CA GLY A 83 -9.74 -11.82 6.21
C GLY A 83 -9.12 -10.58 5.56
N TYR A 84 -9.93 -9.65 5.07
CA TYR A 84 -9.49 -8.38 4.47
C TYR A 84 -9.08 -7.36 5.56
N THR A 85 -7.91 -7.56 6.15
CA THR A 85 -7.31 -6.68 7.17
C THR A 85 -5.93 -6.18 6.72
N ALA A 86 -5.49 -5.03 7.25
CA ALA A 86 -4.17 -4.48 6.94
C ALA A 86 -3.04 -5.45 7.31
N GLY A 87 -3.10 -6.05 8.50
CA GLY A 87 -2.14 -7.08 8.93
C GLY A 87 -2.08 -8.28 7.98
N ASN A 88 -3.22 -8.83 7.56
CA ASN A 88 -3.23 -9.95 6.62
C ASN A 88 -2.72 -9.58 5.23
N LEU A 89 -3.05 -8.39 4.71
CA LEU A 89 -2.54 -7.91 3.42
C LEU A 89 -1.01 -7.81 3.45
N ASN A 90 -0.43 -7.27 4.53
CA ASN A 90 1.02 -7.15 4.70
C ASN A 90 1.71 -8.53 4.78
N ILE A 91 1.10 -9.48 5.49
CA ILE A 91 1.60 -10.86 5.58
C ILE A 91 1.52 -11.54 4.20
N GLN A 92 0.38 -11.43 3.51
CA GLN A 92 0.15 -12.05 2.20
C GLN A 92 1.10 -11.50 1.14
N ALA A 93 1.53 -10.24 1.22
CA ALA A 93 2.55 -9.69 0.33
C ALA A 93 3.88 -10.45 0.38
N ALA A 94 4.23 -11.05 1.53
CA ALA A 94 5.45 -11.85 1.68
C ALA A 94 5.26 -13.31 1.23
N ILE A 95 4.12 -13.93 1.54
CA ILE A 95 3.91 -15.38 1.33
C ILE A 95 3.15 -15.73 0.05
N ASN A 96 2.42 -14.79 -0.53
CA ASN A 96 1.48 -15.01 -1.62
C ASN A 96 1.46 -13.85 -2.62
N SER A 97 2.64 -13.46 -3.12
CA SER A 97 2.77 -12.39 -4.12
C SER A 97 2.05 -12.69 -5.44
N SER A 98 1.51 -13.91 -5.64
CA SER A 98 0.66 -14.22 -6.80
C SER A 98 -0.68 -13.49 -6.77
N PHE A 99 -1.11 -13.00 -5.60
CA PHE A 99 -2.29 -12.15 -5.47
C PHE A 99 -2.11 -10.79 -6.14
N THR A 100 -0.98 -10.12 -5.90
CA THR A 100 -0.59 -8.91 -6.63
C THR A 100 -0.13 -9.23 -8.06
N GLY A 101 0.43 -10.44 -8.24
CA GLY A 101 0.47 -11.10 -9.52
C GLY A 101 1.45 -10.50 -10.53
N GLY A 102 1.02 -10.45 -11.79
CA GLY A 102 1.83 -10.11 -12.95
C GLY A 102 2.11 -8.63 -13.18
N TYR A 103 1.59 -7.74 -12.34
CA TYR A 103 1.82 -6.29 -12.43
C TYR A 103 1.97 -5.67 -11.05
N TYR A 104 2.82 -4.66 -10.95
CA TYR A 104 2.97 -3.85 -9.74
C TYR A 104 3.26 -2.39 -10.10
N ALA A 105 2.90 -1.47 -9.23
CA ALA A 105 3.37 -0.10 -9.30
C ALA A 105 4.61 0.04 -8.42
N ASP A 106 5.65 0.69 -8.92
CA ASP A 106 6.77 1.08 -8.07
C ASP A 106 6.40 2.25 -7.14
N PHE A 107 7.35 2.69 -6.31
CA PHE A 107 7.13 3.80 -5.38
C PHE A 107 6.91 5.15 -6.08
N ARG A 108 7.20 5.25 -7.38
CA ARG A 108 6.95 6.42 -8.23
C ARG A 108 5.56 6.35 -8.88
N GLY A 109 4.82 5.26 -8.65
CA GLY A 109 3.52 5.01 -9.29
C GLY A 109 3.65 4.54 -10.74
N GLU A 110 4.85 4.21 -11.20
CA GLU A 110 5.07 3.69 -12.55
C GLU A 110 4.71 2.20 -12.56
N GLY A 111 3.87 1.79 -13.51
CA GLY A 111 3.43 0.40 -13.65
C GLY A 111 4.48 -0.46 -14.33
N HIS A 112 4.78 -1.61 -13.72
CA HIS A 112 5.77 -2.58 -14.20
C HIS A 112 5.14 -3.97 -14.29
N MET A 113 5.51 -4.71 -15.32
CA MET A 113 5.18 -6.13 -15.40
C MET A 113 6.08 -6.91 -14.41
N ASN A 114 5.48 -7.85 -13.70
CA ASN A 114 6.19 -8.78 -12.83
C ASN A 114 6.50 -10.07 -13.59
N GLU A 115 7.71 -10.15 -14.13
CA GLU A 115 8.18 -11.30 -14.91
C GLU A 115 8.25 -12.61 -14.11
N ASP A 116 8.22 -12.54 -12.77
CA ASP A 116 8.08 -13.74 -11.95
C ASP A 116 6.73 -14.42 -12.23
N TYR A 117 5.66 -13.70 -12.59
CA TYR A 117 4.35 -14.32 -12.88
C TYR A 117 3.91 -14.19 -14.34
N VAL A 118 4.20 -13.09 -15.02
CA VAL A 118 3.70 -12.81 -16.38
C VAL A 118 4.84 -12.37 -17.29
N THR A 119 4.99 -13.00 -18.45
CA THR A 119 6.09 -12.72 -19.39
C THR A 119 5.65 -11.90 -20.60
N GLU A 120 4.35 -11.88 -20.88
CA GLU A 120 3.74 -11.11 -21.96
C GLU A 120 2.37 -10.64 -21.50
N TYR A 121 1.99 -9.42 -21.85
CA TYR A 121 0.66 -8.88 -21.58
C TYR A 121 0.21 -7.96 -22.72
N LYS A 122 -1.08 -8.03 -23.03
CA LYS A 122 -1.71 -7.16 -24.01
C LYS A 122 -3.17 -6.92 -23.65
N ALA A 123 -3.54 -5.67 -23.42
CA ALA A 123 -4.92 -5.23 -23.47
C ALA A 123 -5.24 -4.61 -24.83
N GLN A 124 -6.40 -4.93 -25.40
CA GLN A 124 -6.85 -4.37 -26.67
C GLN A 124 -8.38 -4.36 -26.77
N THR A 125 -8.92 -3.40 -27.53
CA THR A 125 -10.33 -3.39 -27.92
C THR A 125 -10.43 -3.76 -29.39
N VAL A 126 -11.13 -4.85 -29.71
CA VAL A 126 -11.40 -5.29 -31.09
C VAL A 126 -12.90 -5.31 -31.28
N ASP A 127 -13.40 -4.60 -32.30
CA ASP A 127 -14.83 -4.50 -32.62
C ASP A 127 -15.73 -4.11 -31.43
N GLY A 128 -15.22 -3.21 -30.57
CA GLY A 128 -15.93 -2.73 -29.37
C GLY A 128 -15.86 -3.67 -28.16
N VAL A 129 -15.21 -4.83 -28.28
CA VAL A 129 -15.01 -5.80 -27.20
C VAL A 129 -13.59 -5.66 -26.65
N GLN A 130 -13.48 -5.39 -25.36
CA GLN A 130 -12.19 -5.38 -24.67
C GLN A 130 -11.73 -6.80 -24.35
N THR A 131 -10.46 -7.07 -24.64
CA THR A 131 -9.78 -8.33 -24.33
C THR A 131 -8.44 -8.05 -23.66
N VAL A 132 -8.09 -8.90 -22.71
CA VAL A 132 -6.77 -8.98 -22.10
C VAL A 132 -6.19 -10.34 -22.43
N THR A 133 -4.95 -10.39 -22.89
CA THR A 133 -4.24 -11.63 -23.18
C THR A 133 -2.86 -11.58 -22.56
N PHE A 134 -2.46 -12.63 -21.85
CA PHE A 134 -1.16 -12.69 -21.20
C PHE A 134 -0.61 -14.11 -21.11
N LYS A 135 0.71 -14.22 -20.99
CA LYS A 135 1.41 -15.49 -20.75
C LYS A 135 1.93 -15.55 -19.33
N ILE A 136 1.60 -16.63 -18.64
CA ILE A 136 2.05 -16.93 -17.29
C ILE A 136 3.44 -17.57 -17.36
N ASN A 137 4.36 -17.15 -16.48
CA ASN A 137 5.68 -17.73 -16.35
C ASN A 137 5.57 -19.25 -16.13
N PRO A 138 6.20 -20.11 -16.96
CA PRO A 138 6.05 -21.56 -16.88
C PRO A 138 6.58 -22.18 -15.58
N LYS A 139 7.39 -21.45 -14.80
CA LYS A 139 7.89 -21.89 -13.50
C LYS A 139 6.93 -21.59 -12.35
N ALA A 140 5.90 -20.77 -12.59
CA ALA A 140 4.97 -20.34 -11.55
C ALA A 140 4.10 -21.49 -11.07
N VAL A 141 4.15 -21.75 -9.75
CA VAL A 141 3.46 -22.84 -9.04
C VAL A 141 3.03 -22.39 -7.64
N PHE A 142 1.98 -22.99 -7.09
CA PHE A 142 1.67 -22.88 -5.67
C PHE A 142 2.56 -23.81 -4.84
N ASN A 143 2.61 -23.61 -3.52
CA ASN A 143 3.48 -24.36 -2.62
C ASN A 143 3.16 -25.86 -2.58
N ASP A 144 1.94 -26.30 -2.93
CA ASP A 144 1.60 -27.72 -3.11
C ASP A 144 2.08 -28.32 -4.44
N GLY A 145 2.58 -27.49 -5.36
CA GLY A 145 3.01 -27.88 -6.71
C GLY A 145 1.95 -27.69 -7.79
N THR A 146 0.74 -27.26 -7.44
CA THR A 146 -0.31 -26.91 -8.41
C THR A 146 0.22 -25.82 -9.35
N PRO A 147 0.17 -26.01 -10.68
CA PRO A 147 0.57 -24.98 -11.63
C PRO A 147 -0.26 -23.70 -11.48
N ILE A 148 0.39 -22.54 -11.56
CA ILE A 148 -0.33 -21.28 -11.81
C ILE A 148 -0.64 -21.23 -13.30
N ASP A 149 -1.89 -21.44 -13.65
CA ASP A 149 -2.39 -21.48 -15.03
C ASP A 149 -3.76 -20.77 -15.14
N VAL A 150 -4.44 -20.91 -16.29
CA VAL A 150 -5.76 -20.34 -16.56
C VAL A 150 -6.79 -20.65 -15.46
N ASN A 151 -6.69 -21.78 -14.76
CA ASN A 151 -7.62 -22.14 -13.71
C ASN A 151 -7.46 -21.25 -12.47
N ALA A 152 -6.24 -20.75 -12.22
CA ALA A 152 -6.00 -19.81 -11.14
C ALA A 152 -6.66 -18.44 -11.38
N VAL A 153 -6.80 -18.06 -12.65
CA VAL A 153 -7.50 -16.84 -13.09
C VAL A 153 -9.01 -17.08 -13.13
N LYS A 154 -9.45 -18.22 -13.66
CA LYS A 154 -10.86 -18.65 -13.67
C LYS A 154 -11.46 -18.73 -12.28
N SER A 155 -10.66 -19.06 -11.27
CA SER A 155 -11.12 -19.13 -9.88
C SER A 155 -11.77 -17.82 -9.43
N TYR A 156 -11.17 -16.67 -9.77
CA TYR A 156 -11.78 -15.36 -9.52
C TYR A 156 -13.11 -15.18 -10.27
N GLN A 157 -13.14 -15.49 -11.57
CA GLN A 157 -14.37 -15.40 -12.36
C GLN A 157 -15.48 -16.25 -11.74
N THR A 158 -15.17 -17.50 -11.37
CA THR A 158 -16.14 -18.43 -10.76
C THR A 158 -16.67 -17.89 -9.43
N ILE A 159 -15.80 -17.44 -8.53
CA ILE A 159 -16.20 -16.92 -7.21
C ILE A 159 -17.08 -15.68 -7.37
N TYR A 160 -16.64 -14.68 -8.13
CA TYR A 160 -17.37 -13.42 -8.27
C TYR A 160 -18.68 -13.57 -9.05
N THR A 161 -18.73 -14.42 -10.07
CA THR A 161 -19.98 -14.71 -10.80
C THR A 161 -20.99 -15.41 -9.91
N ALA A 162 -20.55 -16.40 -9.12
CA ALA A 162 -21.40 -17.10 -8.17
C ALA A 162 -21.90 -16.16 -7.05
N ALA A 163 -21.02 -15.31 -6.51
CA ALA A 163 -21.36 -14.33 -5.48
C ALA A 163 -22.42 -13.33 -6.00
N ALA A 164 -22.21 -12.77 -7.20
CA ALA A 164 -23.18 -11.87 -7.85
C ALA A 164 -24.53 -12.55 -8.15
N SER A 165 -24.53 -13.88 -8.28
CA SER A 165 -25.73 -14.71 -8.48
C SER A 165 -26.39 -15.18 -7.17
N GLY A 166 -25.92 -14.71 -6.01
CA GLY A 166 -26.53 -14.96 -4.70
C GLY A 166 -26.03 -16.21 -3.97
N SER A 167 -24.84 -16.73 -4.30
CA SER A 167 -24.20 -17.78 -3.49
C SER A 167 -23.66 -17.25 -2.14
N ASP A 168 -23.30 -18.17 -1.25
CA ASP A 168 -22.91 -17.86 0.14
C ASP A 168 -21.45 -17.40 0.31
N TYR A 169 -20.76 -17.00 -0.76
CA TYR A 169 -19.41 -16.44 -0.63
C TYR A 169 -19.44 -15.17 0.23
N GLN A 170 -18.66 -15.17 1.32
CA GLN A 170 -18.45 -13.99 2.16
C GLN A 170 -17.35 -13.11 1.56
N ILE A 171 -17.66 -12.44 0.45
CA ILE A 171 -16.73 -11.64 -0.36
C ILE A 171 -17.30 -10.25 -0.64
N THR A 172 -16.45 -9.24 -0.70
CA THR A 172 -16.84 -7.91 -1.18
C THR A 172 -17.00 -7.95 -2.70
N PRO A 173 -18.08 -7.39 -3.27
CA PRO A 173 -18.27 -7.32 -4.73
C PRO A 173 -17.05 -6.74 -5.46
N SER A 174 -16.80 -7.24 -6.68
CA SER A 174 -15.72 -6.75 -7.53
C SER A 174 -16.29 -6.43 -8.92
N PRO A 175 -16.63 -5.15 -9.17
CA PRO A 175 -17.28 -4.75 -10.42
C PRO A 175 -16.51 -5.10 -11.68
N ILE A 176 -15.17 -5.19 -11.62
CA ILE A 176 -14.34 -5.60 -12.76
C ILE A 176 -14.54 -7.08 -13.10
N TRP A 177 -14.61 -7.96 -12.10
CA TRP A 177 -14.82 -9.39 -12.30
C TRP A 177 -16.26 -9.72 -12.69
N GLU A 178 -17.24 -8.96 -12.19
CA GLU A 178 -18.65 -9.06 -12.60
C GLU A 178 -18.86 -8.70 -14.09
N GLN A 179 -17.91 -7.98 -14.70
CA GLN A 179 -17.94 -7.59 -16.11
C GLN A 179 -17.13 -8.56 -17.00
N VAL A 180 -16.54 -9.62 -16.46
CA VAL A 180 -15.83 -10.63 -17.24
C VAL A 180 -16.82 -11.58 -17.91
N ALA A 181 -16.79 -11.63 -19.25
CA ALA A 181 -17.59 -12.57 -20.04
C ALA A 181 -16.98 -13.97 -20.06
N SER A 182 -15.65 -14.08 -20.28
CA SER A 182 -14.95 -15.37 -20.29
C SER A 182 -13.49 -15.24 -19.84
N VAL A 183 -12.97 -16.32 -19.25
CA VAL A 183 -11.54 -16.56 -19.04
C VAL A 183 -11.22 -17.89 -19.70
N GLU A 184 -10.30 -17.91 -20.66
CA GLU A 184 -10.04 -19.06 -21.53
C GLU A 184 -8.54 -19.24 -21.79
N ALA A 185 -8.15 -20.48 -22.09
CA ALA A 185 -6.82 -20.78 -22.60
C ALA A 185 -6.78 -20.47 -24.10
N VAL A 186 -5.71 -19.83 -24.56
CA VAL A 186 -5.47 -19.57 -25.97
C VAL A 186 -4.85 -20.81 -26.59
N ASP A 187 -5.46 -21.33 -27.65
CA ASP A 187 -4.98 -22.49 -28.42
C ASP A 187 -4.68 -23.74 -27.57
N GLY A 188 -5.36 -23.89 -26.43
CA GLY A 188 -5.16 -25.01 -25.50
C GLY A 188 -3.93 -24.89 -24.59
N ASP A 189 -3.13 -23.82 -24.70
CA ASP A 189 -2.05 -23.52 -23.76
C ASP A 189 -2.64 -22.96 -22.46
N THR A 190 -2.62 -23.76 -21.39
CA THR A 190 -3.19 -23.36 -20.10
C THR A 190 -2.45 -22.19 -19.45
N ARG A 191 -1.25 -21.84 -19.90
CA ARG A 191 -0.50 -20.68 -19.41
C ARG A 191 -0.62 -19.47 -20.32
N HIS A 192 -1.35 -19.56 -21.42
CA HIS A 192 -1.69 -18.43 -22.28
C HIS A 192 -3.16 -18.10 -22.07
N VAL A 193 -3.43 -17.04 -21.29
CA VAL A 193 -4.78 -16.72 -20.84
C VAL A 193 -5.36 -15.58 -21.66
N LYS A 194 -6.63 -15.72 -22.05
CA LYS A 194 -7.44 -14.65 -22.61
C LYS A 194 -8.64 -14.39 -21.70
N VAL A 195 -8.79 -13.12 -21.32
CA VAL A 195 -9.97 -12.60 -20.61
C VAL A 195 -10.76 -11.73 -21.59
N THR A 196 -12.05 -12.00 -21.73
CA THR A 196 -12.97 -11.22 -22.57
C THR A 196 -13.93 -10.47 -21.68
N MET A 197 -14.07 -9.16 -21.89
CA MET A 197 -14.98 -8.31 -21.13
C MET A 197 -16.35 -8.24 -21.79
N SER A 198 -17.42 -8.24 -20.97
CA SER A 198 -18.79 -7.96 -21.40
C SER A 198 -19.07 -6.46 -21.55
N LYS A 199 -18.32 -5.63 -20.83
CA LYS A 199 -18.38 -4.16 -20.84
C LYS A 199 -16.97 -3.59 -20.74
N PRO A 200 -16.69 -2.45 -21.39
CA PRO A 200 -15.39 -1.81 -21.26
C PRO A 200 -15.08 -1.38 -19.82
N TRP A 201 -13.84 -1.60 -19.38
CA TRP A 201 -13.26 -1.18 -18.11
C TRP A 201 -12.02 -0.31 -18.34
N TYR A 202 -11.83 0.73 -17.53
CA TYR A 202 -10.68 1.64 -17.65
C TYR A 202 -10.18 2.09 -16.28
N PRO A 203 -8.84 2.12 -16.04
CA PRO A 203 -7.81 1.51 -16.89
C PRO A 203 -7.87 -0.03 -16.81
N ILE A 204 -7.58 -0.71 -17.92
CA ILE A 204 -7.55 -2.19 -17.98
C ILE A 204 -6.12 -2.75 -17.94
N GLU A 205 -5.11 -1.92 -18.23
CA GLU A 205 -3.71 -2.33 -18.27
C GLU A 205 -3.28 -2.98 -16.94
N GLY A 206 -2.59 -4.12 -17.03
CA GLY A 206 -2.17 -4.94 -15.88
C GLY A 206 -3.27 -5.72 -15.15
N SER A 207 -4.55 -5.49 -15.46
CA SER A 207 -5.67 -6.19 -14.82
C SER A 207 -5.69 -7.70 -15.13
N PHE A 208 -6.34 -8.47 -14.25
CA PHE A 208 -6.53 -9.93 -14.34
C PHE A 208 -5.27 -10.79 -14.22
N THR A 209 -4.15 -10.19 -13.84
CA THR A 209 -2.88 -10.91 -13.62
C THR A 209 -2.70 -11.37 -12.18
N SER A 210 -3.77 -11.45 -11.39
CA SER A 210 -3.81 -12.06 -10.06
C SER A 210 -4.14 -13.55 -10.16
N PHE A 211 -3.55 -14.38 -9.30
CA PHE A 211 -3.70 -15.83 -9.34
C PHE A 211 -4.11 -16.41 -7.99
N LEU A 212 -5.24 -17.12 -7.99
CA LEU A 212 -5.82 -17.76 -6.80
C LEU A 212 -5.81 -19.27 -6.95
N HIS A 213 -5.46 -20.00 -5.89
CA HIS A 213 -5.45 -21.45 -5.94
C HIS A 213 -6.89 -22.01 -6.18
N PRO A 214 -7.09 -23.00 -7.09
CA PRO A 214 -8.43 -23.52 -7.42
C PRO A 214 -9.26 -24.07 -6.25
N ALA A 215 -8.61 -24.48 -5.15
CA ALA A 215 -9.30 -24.91 -3.92
C ALA A 215 -10.26 -23.84 -3.35
N PHE A 216 -10.02 -22.56 -3.61
CA PHE A 216 -10.88 -21.46 -3.15
C PHE A 216 -12.22 -21.35 -3.89
N VAL A 217 -12.44 -22.13 -4.96
CA VAL A 217 -13.74 -22.22 -5.64
C VAL A 217 -14.76 -23.04 -4.83
N ASP A 218 -14.32 -23.79 -3.82
CA ASP A 218 -15.26 -24.38 -2.86
C ASP A 218 -15.71 -23.31 -1.85
N VAL A 219 -17.02 -23.06 -1.75
CA VAL A 219 -17.58 -21.98 -0.90
C VAL A 219 -17.24 -22.18 0.57
N ALA A 220 -17.30 -23.43 1.07
CA ALA A 220 -16.98 -23.73 2.47
C ALA A 220 -15.49 -23.50 2.75
N PHE A 221 -14.62 -23.91 1.82
CA PHE A 221 -13.19 -23.64 1.93
C PHE A 221 -12.87 -22.14 1.82
N PHE A 222 -13.51 -21.41 0.92
CA PHE A 222 -13.33 -19.96 0.79
C PHE A 222 -13.69 -19.23 2.08
N ASN A 223 -14.84 -19.58 2.67
CA ASN A 223 -15.36 -18.93 3.86
C ASN A 223 -14.60 -19.32 5.13
N ASP A 224 -14.31 -20.62 5.32
CA ASP A 224 -13.84 -21.14 6.61
C ASP A 224 -12.52 -21.92 6.54
N GLY A 225 -12.08 -22.33 5.34
CA GLY A 225 -10.89 -23.19 5.16
C GLY A 225 -9.59 -22.56 5.68
N MET A 226 -9.51 -21.23 5.64
CA MET A 226 -8.38 -20.42 6.11
C MET A 226 -8.61 -19.79 7.49
N ASN A 227 -9.70 -20.15 8.19
CA ASN A 227 -9.99 -19.63 9.51
C ASN A 227 -9.08 -20.27 10.58
N GLY A 228 -8.38 -19.42 11.33
CA GLY A 228 -7.46 -19.79 12.41
C GLY A 228 -6.12 -20.38 11.97
N LYS A 229 -5.91 -20.62 10.67
CA LYS A 229 -4.71 -21.31 10.15
C LYS A 229 -4.26 -20.75 8.78
N PRO A 230 -3.00 -20.29 8.66
CA PRO A 230 -2.43 -19.85 7.39
C PRO A 230 -1.88 -21.08 6.63
N LEU A 231 -2.73 -21.77 5.89
CA LEU A 231 -2.37 -23.01 5.19
C LEU A 231 -1.38 -22.76 4.04
N ASP A 232 -0.10 -23.03 4.30
CA ASP A 232 1.02 -22.73 3.40
C ASP A 232 0.85 -23.25 1.98
N GLN A 233 0.26 -24.44 1.84
CA GLN A 233 0.26 -25.19 0.60
C GLN A 233 -0.48 -24.47 -0.55
N TYR A 234 -1.33 -23.50 -0.24
CA TYR A 234 -2.12 -22.76 -1.22
C TYR A 234 -1.53 -21.40 -1.62
N TRP A 235 -0.39 -21.03 -1.05
CA TRP A 235 0.27 -19.76 -1.34
C TRP A 235 1.34 -19.90 -2.41
N ALA A 236 1.68 -18.78 -3.03
CA ALA A 236 2.75 -18.70 -4.01
C ALA A 236 3.52 -17.40 -3.86
N GLY A 237 4.71 -17.47 -3.27
CA GLY A 237 5.54 -16.28 -3.04
C GLY A 237 6.96 -16.59 -2.53
N PRO A 238 7.76 -15.52 -2.32
CA PRO A 238 9.16 -15.61 -1.91
C PRO A 238 9.37 -16.18 -0.50
N PHE A 239 8.38 -16.04 0.38
CA PHE A 239 8.35 -16.68 1.69
C PHE A 239 7.22 -17.72 1.74
N LYS A 240 7.33 -18.63 2.70
CA LYS A 240 6.33 -19.65 3.03
C LYS A 240 6.06 -19.60 4.53
N VAL A 241 4.89 -20.05 4.97
CA VAL A 241 4.56 -20.12 6.39
C VAL A 241 5.49 -21.12 7.07
N GLY A 242 6.22 -20.66 8.09
CA GLY A 242 7.08 -21.50 8.92
C GLY A 242 6.37 -21.98 10.17
N GLU A 243 5.90 -21.04 10.99
CA GLU A 243 5.22 -21.32 12.26
C GLU A 243 4.10 -20.32 12.51
N TRP A 244 2.94 -20.81 12.95
CA TRP A 244 1.84 -19.99 13.43
C TRP A 244 1.49 -20.37 14.87
N ASN A 245 1.82 -19.48 15.81
CA ASN A 245 1.42 -19.60 17.20
C ASN A 245 0.16 -18.76 17.44
N SER A 246 -1.00 -19.42 17.39
CA SER A 246 -2.30 -18.77 17.57
C SER A 246 -2.52 -18.26 18.99
N SER A 247 -1.89 -18.86 20.00
CA SER A 247 -2.03 -18.47 21.41
C SER A 247 -1.29 -17.17 21.71
N SER A 248 -0.08 -17.00 21.17
CA SER A 248 0.71 -15.77 21.33
C SER A 248 0.52 -14.77 20.19
N LYS A 249 -0.28 -15.13 19.17
CA LYS A 249 -0.50 -14.34 17.94
C LYS A 249 0.81 -13.94 17.25
N VAL A 250 1.66 -14.94 17.03
CA VAL A 250 2.95 -14.78 16.35
C VAL A 250 2.99 -15.64 15.09
N LEU A 251 3.22 -15.02 13.95
CA LEU A 251 3.41 -15.69 12.67
C LEU A 251 4.86 -15.52 12.21
N THR A 252 5.56 -16.64 12.00
CA THR A 252 6.89 -16.67 11.40
C THR A 252 6.80 -17.25 10.00
N VAL A 253 7.36 -16.55 9.02
CA VAL A 253 7.51 -17.02 7.64
C VAL A 253 8.98 -17.16 7.32
N VAL A 254 9.34 -18.16 6.52
CA VAL A 254 10.73 -18.47 6.15
C VAL A 254 10.86 -18.45 4.63
N ARG A 255 12.09 -18.37 4.10
CA ARG A 255 12.30 -18.44 2.65
C ARG A 255 11.59 -19.64 2.04
N ASN A 256 10.96 -19.42 0.88
CA ASN A 256 10.36 -20.49 0.11
C ASN A 256 11.39 -21.08 -0.85
N GLU A 257 11.83 -22.31 -0.62
CA GLU A 257 12.82 -22.96 -1.50
C GLU A 257 12.21 -23.31 -2.87
N LYS A 258 10.88 -23.30 -3.01
CA LYS A 258 10.16 -23.49 -4.27
C LYS A 258 9.99 -22.21 -5.09
N TRP A 259 10.33 -21.04 -4.52
CA TRP A 259 10.22 -19.77 -5.22
C TRP A 259 11.18 -19.70 -6.41
N TRP A 260 10.62 -19.49 -7.60
CA TRP A 260 11.35 -19.52 -8.88
C TRP A 260 11.96 -18.18 -9.27
N GLY A 261 11.50 -17.09 -8.65
CA GLY A 261 12.03 -15.75 -8.84
C GLY A 261 13.30 -15.52 -8.04
N THR A 262 13.62 -14.25 -7.81
CA THR A 262 14.79 -13.89 -7.01
C THR A 262 14.55 -14.24 -5.53
N GLN A 263 15.35 -15.17 -4.99
CA GLN A 263 15.27 -15.59 -3.58
C GLN A 263 15.44 -14.42 -2.60
N PRO A 264 14.70 -14.33 -1.49
CA PRO A 264 14.92 -13.28 -0.49
C PRO A 264 16.30 -13.34 0.16
N LEU A 265 16.82 -12.17 0.55
CA LEU A 265 18.02 -12.11 1.38
C LEU A 265 17.71 -12.33 2.87
N LEU A 266 16.52 -12.02 3.36
CA LEU A 266 16.14 -12.34 4.74
C LEU A 266 15.87 -13.83 4.88
N GLU A 267 16.27 -14.43 6.00
CA GLU A 267 15.98 -15.84 6.29
C GLU A 267 14.52 -16.03 6.71
N ARG A 268 14.01 -15.09 7.51
CA ARG A 268 12.64 -15.13 8.04
C ARG A 268 12.07 -13.73 8.28
N ILE A 269 10.75 -13.65 8.36
CA ILE A 269 10.02 -12.49 8.83
C ILE A 269 9.05 -12.96 9.91
N THR A 270 8.95 -12.21 11.01
CA THR A 270 8.07 -12.53 12.13
C THR A 270 7.11 -11.38 12.37
N TRP A 271 5.81 -11.65 12.41
CA TRP A 271 4.78 -10.70 12.83
C TRP A 271 4.26 -11.08 14.21
N ARG A 272 4.12 -10.09 15.08
CA ARG A 272 3.46 -10.21 16.39
C ARG A 272 2.29 -9.25 16.46
N GLU A 273 1.11 -9.77 16.78
CA GLU A 273 -0.08 -8.94 17.01
C GLU A 273 0.09 -8.10 18.28
N MET A 274 -0.07 -6.77 18.16
CA MET A 274 -0.02 -5.87 19.32
C MET A 274 -0.72 -4.53 19.04
N SER A 275 -1.10 -3.81 20.10
CA SER A 275 -1.62 -2.45 19.97
C SER A 275 -0.52 -1.46 19.58
N SER A 276 -0.90 -0.29 19.05
CA SER A 276 0.05 0.78 18.70
C SER A 276 0.90 1.27 19.88
N GLN A 277 0.36 1.25 21.11
CA GLN A 277 1.14 1.59 22.31
C GLN A 277 2.17 0.49 22.64
N ALA A 278 1.79 -0.78 22.48
CA ALA A 278 2.70 -1.91 22.69
C ALA A 278 3.78 -1.97 21.61
N GLU A 279 3.47 -1.60 20.37
CA GLU A 279 4.42 -1.47 19.26
C GLU A 279 5.54 -0.49 19.60
N GLN A 280 5.21 0.72 20.08
CA GLN A 280 6.21 1.71 20.48
C GLN A 280 7.11 1.21 21.61
N ALA A 281 6.52 0.56 22.62
CA ALA A 281 7.29 -0.04 23.71
C ALA A 281 8.22 -1.17 23.22
N ALA A 282 7.72 -2.06 22.37
CA ALA A 282 8.47 -3.16 21.78
C ALA A 282 9.65 -2.66 20.95
N PHE A 283 9.45 -1.63 20.14
CA PHE A 283 10.50 -1.03 19.32
C PHE A 283 11.60 -0.39 20.19
N LYS A 284 11.23 0.37 21.22
CA LYS A 284 12.18 0.93 22.20
C LYS A 284 13.01 -0.15 22.91
N ASN A 285 12.39 -1.31 23.17
CA ASN A 285 13.06 -2.46 23.78
C ASN A 285 13.82 -3.33 22.77
N ASN A 286 13.93 -2.90 21.51
CA ASN A 286 14.59 -3.64 20.43
C ASN A 286 13.98 -5.04 20.19
N GLU A 287 12.67 -5.19 20.41
CA GLU A 287 11.93 -6.44 20.16
C GLU A 287 11.37 -6.53 18.72
N ILE A 288 11.15 -5.38 18.07
CA ILE A 288 10.72 -5.26 16.67
C ILE A 288 11.60 -4.24 15.94
N ASP A 289 11.66 -4.34 14.62
CA ASP A 289 12.57 -3.56 13.76
C ASP A 289 11.89 -2.39 13.05
N TYR A 290 10.57 -2.26 13.21
CA TYR A 290 9.75 -1.17 12.67
C TYR A 290 8.71 -0.72 13.69
N ALA A 291 8.45 0.59 13.75
CA ALA A 291 7.30 1.15 14.45
C ALA A 291 6.77 2.38 13.71
N ASP A 292 5.44 2.53 13.69
CA ASP A 292 4.82 3.71 13.10
C ASP A 292 5.01 4.98 13.94
N ALA A 293 5.47 6.05 13.28
CA ALA A 293 5.72 7.37 13.88
C ALA A 293 4.82 8.46 13.27
N SER A 294 3.61 8.10 12.80
CA SER A 294 2.73 9.02 12.03
C SER A 294 2.01 10.08 12.86
N THR A 295 2.00 9.96 14.19
CA THR A 295 1.38 10.94 15.09
C THR A 295 2.46 11.77 15.78
N LEU A 296 2.11 12.98 16.23
CA LEU A 296 3.02 13.78 17.04
C LEU A 296 3.49 13.04 18.32
N SER A 297 2.59 12.29 18.96
CA SER A 297 2.94 11.54 20.18
C SER A 297 3.96 10.47 19.86
N SER A 298 3.68 9.62 18.87
CA SER A 298 4.59 8.52 18.48
C SER A 298 5.91 9.05 17.92
N TYR A 299 5.90 10.14 17.15
CA TYR A 299 7.11 10.79 16.66
C TYR A 299 8.00 11.30 17.79
N ASN A 300 7.45 12.02 18.77
CA ASN A 300 8.23 12.53 19.90
C ASN A 300 8.81 11.40 20.75
N GLU A 301 8.04 10.33 20.94
CA GLU A 301 8.48 9.16 21.70
C GLU A 301 9.63 8.43 20.98
N LEU A 302 9.45 8.12 19.70
CA LEU A 302 10.39 7.32 18.92
C LEU A 302 11.64 8.11 18.50
N SER A 303 11.54 9.42 18.26
CA SER A 303 12.70 10.26 17.88
C SER A 303 13.77 10.39 18.96
N SER A 304 13.45 10.00 20.20
CA SER A 304 14.41 9.95 21.31
C SER A 304 15.23 8.65 21.36
N VAL A 305 14.85 7.64 20.58
CA VAL A 305 15.52 6.32 20.57
C VAL A 305 16.86 6.43 19.83
N SER A 306 17.92 5.86 20.40
CA SER A 306 19.23 5.81 19.76
C SER A 306 19.30 4.74 18.67
N ASN A 307 20.13 4.96 17.65
CA ASN A 307 20.41 3.99 16.56
C ASN A 307 19.20 3.62 15.70
N ILE A 308 18.25 4.54 15.52
CA ILE A 308 17.13 4.38 14.60
C ILE A 308 17.28 5.31 13.39
N ASP A 309 16.51 5.01 12.35
CA ASP A 309 16.34 5.86 11.19
C ASP A 309 14.85 6.20 11.07
N ILE A 310 14.50 7.49 11.15
CA ILE A 310 13.12 7.93 10.93
C ILE A 310 12.97 8.28 9.45
N ARG A 311 12.21 7.45 8.75
CA ARG A 311 11.87 7.65 7.34
C ARG A 311 10.53 8.36 7.22
N LYS A 312 10.48 9.35 6.34
CA LYS A 312 9.27 10.12 6.03
C LYS A 312 8.80 9.78 4.62
N GLY A 313 7.49 9.81 4.41
CA GLY A 313 6.91 9.71 3.07
C GLY A 313 5.55 10.41 3.01
N SER A 314 5.13 10.74 1.80
CA SER A 314 3.81 11.30 1.52
C SER A 314 2.75 10.20 1.58
N ALA A 315 1.69 10.43 2.34
CA ALA A 315 0.55 9.52 2.32
C ALA A 315 -0.22 9.66 1.00
N LEU A 316 -0.61 8.55 0.40
CA LEU A 316 -1.44 8.52 -0.82
C LEU A 316 -2.94 8.60 -0.51
N ALA A 317 -3.32 9.46 0.43
CA ALA A 317 -4.69 9.59 0.90
C ALA A 317 -5.01 11.02 1.37
N VAL A 318 -6.28 11.41 1.27
CA VAL A 318 -6.81 12.63 1.89
C VAL A 318 -7.65 12.29 3.11
N GLY A 319 -7.42 13.01 4.22
CA GLY A 319 -8.34 12.97 5.35
C GLY A 319 -9.61 13.74 5.02
N ASN A 320 -10.78 13.16 5.30
CA ASN A 320 -12.08 13.79 5.03
C ASN A 320 -13.06 13.62 6.21
N TYR A 321 -14.13 14.42 6.20
CA TYR A 321 -15.27 14.27 7.10
C TYR A 321 -16.46 13.72 6.31
N GLU A 322 -16.89 12.51 6.64
CA GLU A 322 -18.09 11.91 6.08
C GLU A 322 -19.30 12.31 6.92
N ILE A 323 -20.23 13.06 6.32
CA ILE A 323 -21.41 13.58 7.02
C ILE A 323 -22.65 12.84 6.53
N ASN A 324 -23.32 12.11 7.43
CA ASN A 324 -24.51 11.35 7.10
C ASN A 324 -25.66 12.29 6.66
N PRO A 325 -26.10 12.27 5.38
CA PRO A 325 -27.12 13.17 4.87
C PRO A 325 -28.52 12.86 5.42
N GLU A 326 -28.78 11.66 5.92
CA GLU A 326 -30.06 11.29 6.54
C GLU A 326 -30.23 11.87 7.94
N LYS A 327 -29.11 12.17 8.61
CA LYS A 327 -29.10 12.73 9.98
C LYS A 327 -28.87 14.22 10.01
N MET A 328 -28.25 14.79 8.97
CA MET A 328 -27.91 16.21 8.91
C MET A 328 -28.47 16.90 7.66
N PRO A 329 -29.41 17.85 7.82
CA PRO A 329 -29.97 18.61 6.71
C PRO A 329 -28.90 19.30 5.87
N LEU A 330 -29.17 19.45 4.57
CA LEU A 330 -28.21 20.05 3.62
C LEU A 330 -27.70 21.45 4.08
N PRO A 331 -28.52 22.38 4.59
CA PRO A 331 -28.03 23.67 5.06
C PRO A 331 -27.01 23.54 6.20
N VAL A 332 -27.25 22.64 7.16
CA VAL A 332 -26.33 22.40 8.28
C VAL A 332 -25.01 21.81 7.79
N ARG A 333 -25.05 20.87 6.84
CA ARG A 333 -23.83 20.31 6.21
C ARG A 333 -23.03 21.36 5.47
N ARG A 334 -23.70 22.25 4.72
CA ARG A 334 -23.06 23.37 4.01
C ARG A 334 -22.46 24.38 4.99
N ALA A 335 -23.15 24.70 6.07
CA ALA A 335 -22.66 25.58 7.13
C ALA A 335 -21.43 24.98 7.85
N PHE A 336 -21.45 23.67 8.13
CA PHE A 336 -20.29 22.96 8.68
C PHE A 336 -19.06 23.08 7.77
N VAL A 337 -19.21 22.76 6.47
CA VAL A 337 -18.11 22.88 5.49
C VAL A 337 -17.60 24.32 5.40
N ALA A 338 -18.50 25.31 5.41
CA ALA A 338 -18.12 26.72 5.37
C ALA A 338 -17.38 27.17 6.64
N ALA A 339 -17.77 26.69 7.83
CA ALA A 339 -17.19 27.08 9.11
C ALA A 339 -15.88 26.37 9.45
N LEU A 340 -15.57 25.24 8.80
CA LEU A 340 -14.43 24.41 9.14
C LEU A 340 -13.10 25.13 8.89
N ASN A 341 -12.33 25.36 9.96
CA ASN A 341 -10.99 25.95 9.85
C ASN A 341 -9.95 24.88 9.47
N ARG A 342 -9.80 24.67 8.15
CA ARG A 342 -8.92 23.64 7.59
C ARG A 342 -7.44 23.95 7.80
N ASP A 343 -7.05 25.23 7.76
CA ASP A 343 -5.67 25.65 8.04
C ASP A 343 -5.23 25.28 9.45
N GLN A 344 -6.12 25.45 10.43
CA GLN A 344 -5.85 25.06 11.80
C GLN A 344 -5.69 23.54 11.94
N LEU A 345 -6.52 22.74 11.26
CA LEU A 345 -6.39 21.28 11.26
C LEU A 345 -5.06 20.83 10.65
N LEU A 346 -4.69 21.42 9.52
CA LEU A 346 -3.41 21.16 8.85
C LEU A 346 -2.22 21.51 9.77
N LYS A 347 -2.28 22.67 10.42
CA LYS A 347 -1.27 23.11 11.39
C LYS A 347 -1.14 22.13 12.56
N LEU A 348 -2.26 21.74 13.17
CA LEU A 348 -2.28 20.77 14.27
C LEU A 348 -1.67 19.42 13.87
N ARG A 349 -1.87 18.99 12.62
CA ARG A 349 -1.33 17.73 12.11
C ARG A 349 0.17 17.77 11.87
N TYR A 350 0.68 18.82 11.22
CA TYR A 350 2.03 18.79 10.65
C TYR A 350 3.07 19.71 11.29
N GLU A 351 2.65 20.78 12.01
CA GLU A 351 3.57 21.81 12.54
C GLU A 351 4.72 21.22 13.37
N LYS A 352 4.44 20.16 14.12
CA LYS A 352 5.43 19.52 14.99
C LYS A 352 6.14 18.32 14.37
N LEU A 353 5.76 17.91 13.16
CA LEU A 353 6.43 16.84 12.39
C LEU A 353 7.50 17.40 11.42
N GLY A 354 7.66 18.73 11.38
CA GLY A 354 8.55 19.41 10.43
C GLY A 354 8.12 19.19 8.99
N TRP A 355 6.81 19.16 8.75
CA TRP A 355 6.20 18.95 7.44
C TRP A 355 5.30 20.13 7.08
N LYS A 356 5.29 20.51 5.81
CA LYS A 356 4.43 21.55 5.26
C LYS A 356 3.75 21.06 4.00
N GLU A 357 2.45 21.31 3.89
CA GLU A 357 1.62 20.88 2.76
C GLU A 357 0.56 21.95 2.48
N ASN A 358 0.07 22.04 1.24
CA ASN A 358 -1.07 22.89 0.92
C ASN A 358 -2.38 22.16 1.26
N LEU A 359 -3.46 22.91 1.53
CA LEU A 359 -4.76 22.28 1.74
C LEU A 359 -5.21 21.51 0.48
N PRO A 360 -5.62 20.24 0.58
CA PRO A 360 -6.10 19.48 -0.57
C PRO A 360 -7.47 20.00 -1.02
N GLY A 361 -7.66 20.18 -2.32
CA GLY A 361 -8.87 20.78 -2.87
C GLY A 361 -9.79 19.83 -3.63
N SER A 362 -9.30 18.62 -3.89
CA SER A 362 -9.99 17.60 -4.67
C SER A 362 -10.31 16.39 -3.80
N MET A 363 -11.48 15.82 -4.02
CA MET A 363 -11.88 14.52 -3.44
C MET A 363 -11.46 13.34 -4.32
N CYS A 364 -11.02 13.59 -5.56
CA CYS A 364 -10.72 12.55 -6.54
C CYS A 364 -9.21 12.39 -6.80
N MET A 365 -8.45 13.48 -6.71
CA MET A 365 -7.02 13.51 -7.06
C MET A 365 -6.21 14.17 -5.94
N LEU A 366 -5.03 13.63 -5.66
CA LEU A 366 -4.05 14.22 -4.75
C LEU A 366 -3.30 15.39 -5.43
N PRO A 367 -2.80 16.38 -4.67
CA PRO A 367 -2.09 17.53 -5.23
C PRO A 367 -0.92 17.20 -6.17
N MET A 368 -0.27 16.05 -5.95
CA MET A 368 0.85 15.56 -6.74
C MET A 368 0.45 14.87 -8.07
N GLN A 369 -0.83 14.57 -8.27
CA GLN A 369 -1.31 13.84 -9.45
C GLN A 369 -1.56 14.77 -10.64
N GLU A 370 -1.25 14.28 -11.84
CA GLU A 370 -1.61 14.96 -13.08
C GLU A 370 -3.13 15.12 -13.18
N GLY A 371 -3.59 16.29 -13.64
CA GLY A 371 -5.01 16.62 -13.69
C GLY A 371 -5.64 17.03 -12.36
N TYR A 372 -4.85 17.17 -11.28
CA TYR A 372 -5.33 17.77 -10.04
C TYR A 372 -5.93 19.15 -10.27
N GLN A 373 -7.11 19.36 -9.69
CA GLN A 373 -7.79 20.65 -9.66
C GLN A 373 -8.32 20.89 -8.25
N ASP A 374 -7.97 22.03 -7.65
CA ASP A 374 -8.60 22.47 -6.42
C ASP A 374 -10.04 22.90 -6.74
N ASN A 375 -11.00 22.10 -6.26
CA ASN A 375 -12.43 22.31 -6.43
C ASN A 375 -13.11 22.63 -5.10
N TYR A 376 -12.34 23.03 -4.08
CA TYR A 376 -12.92 23.37 -2.78
C TYR A 376 -13.68 24.69 -2.85
N PRO A 377 -14.82 24.82 -2.12
CA PRO A 377 -15.54 26.09 -2.09
C PRO A 377 -14.66 27.24 -1.60
N THR A 378 -14.71 28.39 -2.28
CA THR A 378 -13.94 29.59 -1.91
C THR A 378 -14.67 30.51 -0.94
N LYS A 379 -16.00 30.41 -0.86
CA LYS A 379 -16.83 31.16 0.09
C LYS A 379 -16.90 30.38 1.40
N LEU A 380 -15.96 30.68 2.30
CA LEU A 380 -15.82 30.03 3.59
C LEU A 380 -15.81 31.09 4.71
N GLY A 381 -15.84 30.61 5.95
CA GLY A 381 -15.79 31.41 7.16
C GLY A 381 -17.10 31.40 7.94
N LYS A 382 -16.99 31.86 9.18
CA LYS A 382 -18.09 31.92 10.13
C LYS A 382 -19.30 32.67 9.57
N ASP A 383 -19.09 33.82 8.94
CA ASP A 383 -20.18 34.66 8.43
C ASP A 383 -20.95 33.97 7.28
N VAL A 384 -20.24 33.23 6.43
CA VAL A 384 -20.87 32.44 5.36
C VAL A 384 -21.69 31.30 5.95
N ALA A 385 -21.17 30.60 6.94
CA ALA A 385 -21.89 29.52 7.64
C ALA A 385 -23.14 30.06 8.36
N THR A 386 -23.00 31.16 9.09
CA THR A 386 -24.10 31.88 9.74
C THR A 386 -25.18 32.23 8.73
N LYS A 387 -24.81 32.84 7.61
CA LYS A 387 -25.78 33.19 6.56
C LYS A 387 -26.48 31.96 5.97
N ILE A 388 -25.77 30.86 5.75
CA ILE A 388 -26.38 29.61 5.25
C ILE A 388 -27.45 29.09 6.22
N LEU A 389 -27.20 29.17 7.52
CA LEU A 389 -28.14 28.73 8.55
C LEU A 389 -29.36 29.66 8.63
N GLU A 390 -29.14 30.97 8.66
CA GLU A 390 -30.21 31.97 8.74
C GLU A 390 -31.11 31.96 7.50
N ASP A 391 -30.51 31.86 6.30
CA ASP A 391 -31.26 31.72 5.03
C ASP A 391 -32.08 30.42 4.99
N ALA A 392 -31.72 29.41 5.81
CA ALA A 392 -32.44 28.15 5.96
C ALA A 392 -33.46 28.15 7.11
N GLY A 393 -33.65 29.28 7.79
CA GLY A 393 -34.65 29.46 8.85
C GLY A 393 -34.17 29.13 10.27
N TYR A 394 -32.89 28.82 10.46
CA TYR A 394 -32.33 28.66 11.79
C TYR A 394 -32.13 30.01 12.46
N THR A 395 -32.34 30.06 13.77
CA THR A 395 -32.17 31.29 14.56
C THR A 395 -31.07 31.12 15.60
N LYS A 396 -30.32 32.19 15.85
CA LYS A 396 -29.25 32.16 16.83
C LYS A 396 -29.81 32.29 18.24
N ASN A 397 -29.55 31.30 19.08
CA ASN A 397 -29.86 31.30 20.51
C ASN A 397 -28.56 31.12 21.32
N GLY A 398 -28.04 32.23 21.85
CA GLY A 398 -26.73 32.25 22.51
C GLY A 398 -25.60 31.83 21.57
N ASP A 399 -24.95 30.72 21.89
CA ASP A 399 -23.83 30.16 21.11
C ASP A 399 -24.27 29.16 20.03
N TYR A 400 -25.57 28.83 19.95
CA TYR A 400 -26.10 27.81 19.05
C TYR A 400 -27.07 28.39 18.01
N TYR A 401 -27.26 27.63 16.93
CA TYR A 401 -28.35 27.85 15.98
C TYR A 401 -29.38 26.72 16.17
N GLU A 402 -30.66 27.07 16.27
CA GLU A 402 -31.79 26.15 16.43
C GLU A 402 -32.90 26.38 15.40
#